data_AF-A0A7Y2EDW3-F1
#
_entry.id   AF-A0A7Y2EDW3-F1
#
_cell.length_a   1.000
_cell.length_b   1.000
_cell.length_c   1.000
_cell.angle_alpha   90.00
_cell.angle_beta   90.00
_cell.angle_gamma   90.00
#
_symmetry.space_group_name_H-M   'P 1'
#
loop_
_entity.id
_entity.type
_entity.pdbx_description
1 polymer ?
#
loop_
_entity_poly.entity_id
_entity_poly.type
_entity_poly.pdbx_seq_one_letter_code
_entity_poly.pdbx_strand_id
1 'polypeptide(L)'
;MRRVFSRFASLLLILLSLSLSSAFALPLDESDRLPVFTEGNVGTDVGSSWVVGLLGSANLDTTYFGGTVWAPDSMRWEAIQDSCWTFDTGVGSHFNHNDPHVNPFKDPSLHAYMEGWIGIDNTLWNGSNFYGSGSEVNPYFRRMVEADFPVDVCVGTSGGLGGTASFWAGLLDNEAMPLCFADGQGYGNGWNLAIEKSFTYNGGAVTLSYSYVSNTEPNFDYSYCEIDTSGMGDVVTVHTYTGMSSGVVGEPLVQGVNLPFNTGNTIRLIFRVSSDGAYSDEDGLYATLCGALAVDDISLTGAINDNSNFESGDDGWTLAPPTPGPGGDWSDIVALSDLPLPLALCECDLEDSVLVFNDNSGGKTLFANNTASSPWIDLKAAGLAGAPGKFVETNIYANLPLLNYIFAQFNAQWYPTVCPDNGLLTYSGFESNGFVFYFGGVPQCTSANNPGFRVDFSDVIDPGAEQVRLSIGIVSYCRFFANCSGITNTTPWFDFVKLGVHGSPDAPILVSQEIHWPFDSFPQNGTLQLDAAGRIDGNDVKGASSPQPGTSLGDTLVVTGGGRGTGNNTNTEVYVQFMVDFGPGAPQPAANDWLASHDFEGMWNGQPWFSARIDT
;
A
#
# COMPACT_ATOMS: atom_id res chain seq x y z
N MET A 1 28.45 27.91 69.12
CA MET A 1 27.79 29.25 69.07
C MET A 1 26.80 29.25 67.89
N ARG A 2 25.96 30.30 67.76
CA ARG A 2 25.09 30.61 66.58
C ARG A 2 25.90 30.53 65.27
N ARG A 3 25.38 30.33 64.03
CA ARG A 3 24.06 30.34 63.32
C ARG A 3 24.30 29.59 61.95
N VAL A 4 23.45 29.16 61.00
CA VAL A 4 22.02 29.22 60.51
C VAL A 4 21.72 27.80 59.96
N PHE A 5 20.59 27.08 60.15
CA PHE A 5 19.15 27.21 59.78
C PHE A 5 18.74 26.81 58.33
N SER A 6 17.73 25.93 58.20
CA SER A 6 17.06 25.48 56.94
C SER A 6 17.88 24.54 56.02
N ARG A 7 17.36 23.48 55.40
CA ARG A 7 15.96 22.96 55.25
C ARG A 7 15.87 21.48 55.69
N PHE A 8 14.74 21.04 56.23
CA PHE A 8 14.44 19.62 56.50
C PHE A 8 12.91 19.37 56.39
N ALA A 9 12.40 19.34 55.15
CA ALA A 9 11.04 18.96 54.77
C ALA A 9 11.01 18.73 53.24
N SER A 10 10.02 17.99 52.74
CA SER A 10 9.83 17.57 51.33
C SER A 10 10.74 16.43 50.82
N LEU A 11 10.60 15.23 51.40
CA LEU A 11 11.04 13.98 50.76
C LEU A 11 10.19 12.76 51.20
N LEU A 12 8.86 12.90 51.25
CA LEU A 12 7.93 11.81 51.61
C LEU A 12 6.51 12.00 51.02
N LEU A 13 6.41 12.45 49.76
CA LEU A 13 5.10 12.67 49.11
C LEU A 13 5.14 12.60 47.56
N ILE A 14 6.06 11.80 47.01
CA ILE A 14 6.15 11.48 45.58
C ILE A 14 6.46 9.99 45.44
N LEU A 15 5.45 9.13 45.65
CA LEU A 15 5.55 7.67 45.45
C LEU A 15 4.19 6.95 45.42
N LEU A 16 3.08 7.64 45.11
CA LEU A 16 1.73 7.04 45.10
C LEU A 16 0.77 7.72 44.09
N SER A 17 1.21 7.88 42.85
CA SER A 17 0.43 8.52 41.77
C SER A 17 0.74 7.92 40.38
N LEU A 18 0.88 6.60 40.31
CA LEU A 18 1.14 5.83 39.07
C LEU A 18 0.28 4.55 39.05
N SER A 19 -1.04 4.74 38.98
CA SER A 19 -2.03 3.72 38.64
C SER A 19 -3.38 4.39 38.38
N LEU A 20 -4.18 3.86 37.44
CA LEU A 20 -5.55 4.29 37.13
C LEU A 20 -5.70 5.69 36.50
N SER A 21 -4.99 5.92 35.38
CA SER A 21 -5.48 6.81 34.33
C SER A 21 -6.31 6.01 33.33
N SER A 22 -7.49 5.55 33.74
CA SER A 22 -8.48 4.99 32.82
C SER A 22 -9.02 6.11 31.93
N ALA A 23 -8.70 6.09 30.64
CA ALA A 23 -9.30 6.99 29.67
C ALA A 23 -10.80 6.73 29.62
N PHE A 24 -11.60 7.73 29.98
CA PHE A 24 -13.02 7.73 29.66
C PHE A 24 -13.16 8.37 28.28
N ALA A 25 -13.69 7.63 27.31
CA ALA A 25 -14.20 8.23 26.09
C ALA A 25 -15.23 9.31 26.46
N LEU A 26 -15.24 10.41 25.71
CA LEU A 26 -16.33 11.37 25.82
C LEU A 26 -17.63 10.71 25.32
N PRO A 27 -18.79 11.02 25.93
CA PRO A 27 -20.06 10.62 25.34
C PRO A 27 -20.21 11.35 24.00
N LEU A 28 -20.54 10.60 22.94
CA LEU A 28 -20.87 11.14 21.61
C LEU A 28 -21.91 12.26 21.74
N ASP A 29 -21.64 13.40 21.10
CA ASP A 29 -22.63 14.47 20.96
C ASP A 29 -23.44 14.23 19.69
N GLU A 30 -24.72 13.89 19.82
CA GLU A 30 -25.59 13.59 18.68
C GLU A 30 -25.95 14.82 17.82
N SER A 31 -25.38 16.00 18.10
CA SER A 31 -25.70 17.26 17.43
C SER A 31 -25.22 17.36 15.98
N ASP A 32 -24.12 16.70 15.64
CA ASP A 32 -23.37 16.96 14.41
C ASP A 32 -23.66 15.95 13.29
N ARG A 33 -24.54 14.97 13.54
CA ARG A 33 -25.15 14.15 12.48
C ARG A 33 -25.93 15.04 11.51
N LEU A 34 -25.62 14.92 10.22
CA LEU A 34 -26.38 15.59 9.16
C LEU A 34 -27.88 15.22 9.27
N PRO A 35 -28.80 16.18 9.12
CA PRO A 35 -30.22 15.95 9.38
C PRO A 35 -30.83 14.96 8.39
N VAL A 36 -31.19 13.77 8.88
CA VAL A 36 -31.87 12.71 8.12
C VAL A 36 -33.24 13.20 7.66
N PHE A 37 -33.32 13.67 6.41
CA PHE A 37 -34.54 14.21 5.81
C PHE A 37 -35.45 13.10 5.29
N THR A 38 -36.24 12.50 6.19
CA THR A 38 -37.27 11.52 5.82
C THR A 38 -38.43 12.14 5.04
N GLU A 39 -38.37 12.26 3.71
CA GLU A 39 -39.59 12.52 2.91
C GLU A 39 -39.52 12.06 1.43
N GLY A 40 -40.60 11.42 0.96
CA GLY A 40 -41.03 11.50 -0.45
C GLY A 40 -40.58 10.39 -1.40
N ASN A 41 -41.49 9.46 -1.73
CA ASN A 41 -41.36 8.53 -2.86
C ASN A 41 -41.14 9.29 -4.20
N VAL A 42 -39.91 9.31 -4.72
CA VAL A 42 -39.59 9.81 -6.07
C VAL A 42 -38.57 8.90 -6.75
N GLY A 43 -39.01 8.15 -7.76
CA GLY A 43 -38.16 7.60 -8.83
C GLY A 43 -36.99 6.70 -8.41
N THR A 44 -37.28 5.49 -7.92
CA THR A 44 -36.26 4.43 -7.78
C THR A 44 -35.77 3.97 -9.16
N ASP A 45 -34.59 4.43 -9.57
CA ASP A 45 -33.87 3.91 -10.75
C ASP A 45 -32.35 4.05 -10.54
N VAL A 46 -31.58 3.09 -11.05
CA VAL A 46 -30.10 3.04 -11.05
C VAL A 46 -29.38 3.16 -9.68
N GLY A 47 -29.98 2.64 -8.61
CA GLY A 47 -29.26 2.22 -7.41
C GLY A 47 -28.94 0.73 -7.44
N SER A 48 -27.92 0.31 -8.20
CA SER A 48 -27.52 -1.11 -8.24
C SER A 48 -26.73 -1.47 -6.99
N SER A 49 -27.43 -1.82 -5.91
CA SER A 49 -26.82 -2.51 -4.77
C SER A 49 -26.34 -3.88 -5.25
N TRP A 50 -25.03 -3.98 -5.48
CA TRP A 50 -24.36 -5.25 -5.77
C TRP A 50 -24.33 -6.10 -4.50
N VAL A 51 -25.47 -6.69 -4.17
CA VAL A 51 -25.59 -7.73 -3.15
C VAL A 51 -24.91 -8.98 -3.74
N VAL A 52 -23.57 -9.04 -3.57
CA VAL A 52 -22.73 -10.11 -4.12
C VAL A 52 -23.24 -11.45 -3.63
N GLY A 53 -23.87 -12.19 -4.53
CA GLY A 53 -24.56 -13.43 -4.22
C GLY A 53 -23.61 -14.48 -3.67
N LEU A 54 -24.10 -15.29 -2.73
CA LEU A 54 -23.42 -16.45 -2.13
C LEU A 54 -22.16 -16.16 -1.27
N LEU A 55 -21.41 -15.08 -1.53
CA LEU A 55 -20.16 -14.74 -0.83
C LEU A 55 -20.16 -13.36 -0.14
N GLY A 56 -21.04 -12.44 -0.52
CA GLY A 56 -20.97 -11.02 -0.12
C GLY A 56 -21.66 -10.61 1.18
N SER A 57 -22.52 -11.45 1.76
CA SER A 57 -23.11 -11.14 3.06
C SER A 57 -22.06 -11.27 4.17
N ALA A 58 -22.06 -10.36 5.15
CA ALA A 58 -21.39 -10.65 6.42
C ALA A 58 -21.98 -11.96 6.99
N ASN A 59 -21.12 -12.95 7.23
CA ASN A 59 -21.54 -14.21 7.79
C ASN A 59 -21.89 -14.02 9.26
N LEU A 60 -22.77 -14.88 9.80
CA LEU A 60 -23.17 -14.79 11.22
C LEU A 60 -22.00 -14.97 12.20
N ASP A 61 -20.89 -15.54 11.71
CA ASP A 61 -19.64 -15.78 12.42
C ASP A 61 -18.50 -14.81 12.00
N THR A 62 -18.82 -13.64 11.42
CA THR A 62 -17.81 -12.60 11.13
C THR A 62 -17.41 -11.84 12.41
N THR A 63 -16.13 -11.89 12.77
CA THR A 63 -15.49 -10.99 13.74
C THR A 63 -14.95 -9.76 13.01
N TYR A 64 -15.12 -8.57 13.59
CA TYR A 64 -14.61 -7.33 13.02
C TYR A 64 -13.44 -6.76 13.83
N PHE A 65 -12.53 -6.06 13.16
CA PHE A 65 -11.39 -5.37 13.78
C PHE A 65 -11.27 -3.93 13.30
N GLY A 66 -11.11 -3.02 14.24
CA GLY A 66 -10.82 -1.61 14.00
C GLY A 66 -10.73 -0.84 15.31
N GLY A 67 -10.68 0.49 15.26
CA GLY A 67 -10.34 1.30 16.43
C GLY A 67 -8.94 1.00 16.95
N THR A 68 -8.50 1.69 18.00
CA THR A 68 -7.07 1.72 18.35
C THR A 68 -6.78 1.63 19.84
N VAL A 69 -5.89 0.71 20.22
CA VAL A 69 -5.37 0.53 21.58
C VAL A 69 -3.85 0.44 21.57
N TRP A 70 -3.19 0.95 22.62
CA TRP A 70 -1.74 0.78 22.79
C TRP A 70 -1.44 -0.59 23.42
N ALA A 71 -0.70 -1.43 22.70
CA ALA A 71 -0.25 -2.73 23.17
C ALA A 71 1.12 -2.59 23.88
N PRO A 72 1.22 -2.74 25.22
CA PRO A 72 2.44 -2.42 25.96
C PRO A 72 3.55 -3.48 25.88
N ASP A 73 3.24 -4.66 25.34
CA ASP A 73 4.12 -5.81 25.17
C ASP A 73 4.75 -5.86 23.78
N SER A 74 4.01 -5.49 22.74
CA SER A 74 4.53 -5.25 21.39
C SER A 74 5.00 -3.79 21.17
N MET A 75 4.72 -2.88 22.11
CA MET A 75 5.11 -1.46 22.11
C MET A 75 4.69 -0.69 20.84
N ARG A 76 3.46 -0.96 20.38
CA ARG A 76 2.87 -0.36 19.18
C ARG A 76 1.36 -0.13 19.34
N TRP A 77 0.75 0.53 18.36
CA TRP A 77 -0.71 0.58 18.21
C TRP A 77 -1.24 -0.71 17.59
N GLU A 78 -2.31 -1.25 18.18
CA GLU A 78 -3.03 -2.43 17.70
C GLU A 78 -4.54 -2.18 17.59
N ALA A 79 -5.20 -2.97 16.75
CA ALA A 79 -6.63 -2.87 16.48
C ALA A 79 -7.48 -3.54 17.57
N ILE A 80 -8.70 -3.06 17.78
CA ILE A 80 -9.64 -3.60 18.76
C ILE A 80 -10.59 -4.59 18.08
N GLN A 81 -10.81 -5.76 18.71
CA GLN A 81 -11.80 -6.73 18.28
C GLN A 81 -13.23 -6.21 18.54
N ASP A 82 -14.15 -6.56 17.63
CA ASP A 82 -15.56 -6.15 17.61
C ASP A 82 -15.73 -4.61 17.54
N SER A 83 -14.88 -3.98 16.73
CA SER A 83 -14.80 -2.52 16.57
C SER A 83 -14.49 -2.09 15.12
N CYS A 84 -14.41 -0.78 14.89
CA CYS A 84 -14.17 -0.11 13.61
C CYS A 84 -13.44 1.22 13.86
N TRP A 85 -12.65 1.69 12.88
CA TRP A 85 -12.05 3.03 12.90
C TRP A 85 -13.05 4.04 12.36
N THR A 86 -13.44 5.00 13.21
CA THR A 86 -14.25 6.18 12.88
C THR A 86 -13.39 7.41 12.60
N PHE A 87 -12.06 7.33 12.79
CA PHE A 87 -11.15 8.46 12.64
C PHE A 87 -11.50 9.69 13.50
N ASP A 88 -12.14 9.45 14.65
CA ASP A 88 -12.42 10.48 15.64
C ASP A 88 -11.10 11.12 16.12
N THR A 89 -11.13 12.42 16.45
CA THR A 89 -9.93 13.14 16.93
C THR A 89 -9.56 12.74 18.37
N GLY A 90 -8.97 11.56 18.53
CA GLY A 90 -8.82 10.88 19.83
C GLY A 90 -7.57 10.01 19.99
N VAL A 91 -7.77 8.71 20.25
CA VAL A 91 -6.74 7.82 20.78
C VAL A 91 -5.73 7.43 19.71
N GLY A 92 -4.49 7.89 19.87
CA GLY A 92 -3.41 7.64 18.90
C GLY A 92 -3.34 8.66 17.77
N SER A 93 -4.17 9.71 17.78
CA SER A 93 -4.05 10.85 16.85
C SER A 93 -3.10 11.91 17.42
N HIS A 94 -2.05 12.30 16.68
CA HIS A 94 -1.13 13.36 17.13
C HIS A 94 -0.28 14.01 16.03
N PHE A 95 0.31 15.17 16.34
CA PHE A 95 1.15 15.99 15.46
C PHE A 95 2.67 15.87 15.73
N ASN A 96 3.14 14.85 16.45
CA ASN A 96 4.59 14.63 16.65
C ASN A 96 5.25 14.06 15.37
N HIS A 97 5.77 14.94 14.51
CA HIS A 97 6.47 14.57 13.29
C HIS A 97 7.93 14.11 13.50
N ASN A 98 8.36 13.89 14.75
CA ASN A 98 9.68 13.32 15.09
C ASN A 98 9.57 11.86 15.59
N ASP A 99 8.41 11.24 15.44
CA ASP A 99 8.16 9.86 15.84
C ASP A 99 8.70 8.89 14.75
N PRO A 100 9.40 7.79 15.11
CA PRO A 100 10.22 7.02 14.17
C PRO A 100 9.52 6.37 12.97
N HIS A 101 8.18 6.34 12.92
CA HIS A 101 7.42 5.78 11.79
C HIS A 101 6.53 6.81 11.06
N VAL A 102 6.71 8.11 11.33
CA VAL A 102 6.06 9.19 10.58
C VAL A 102 6.91 9.51 9.35
N ASN A 103 6.29 9.61 8.19
CA ASN A 103 6.98 10.09 6.98
C ASN A 103 7.55 11.51 7.22
N PRO A 104 8.88 11.73 7.14
CA PRO A 104 9.49 13.03 7.40
C PRO A 104 9.18 14.10 6.32
N PHE A 105 8.46 13.74 5.25
CA PHE A 105 7.94 14.65 4.22
C PHE A 105 6.46 14.96 4.37
N LYS A 106 5.78 14.40 5.37
CA LYS A 106 4.43 14.82 5.72
C LYS A 106 4.43 16.30 6.12
N ASP A 107 3.48 17.07 5.61
CA ASP A 107 3.35 18.47 5.99
C ASP A 107 3.05 18.58 7.50
N PRO A 108 3.85 19.32 8.30
CA PRO A 108 3.68 19.41 9.74
C PRO A 108 2.34 19.99 10.25
N SER A 109 1.46 20.45 9.36
CA SER A 109 0.09 20.87 9.67
C SER A 109 -0.94 19.73 9.63
N LEU A 110 -0.59 18.56 9.11
CA LEU A 110 -1.44 17.35 9.07
C LEU A 110 -1.21 16.45 10.29
N HIS A 111 -2.08 15.46 10.51
CA HIS A 111 -1.91 14.46 11.57
C HIS A 111 -0.73 13.51 11.27
N ALA A 112 0.33 13.60 12.07
CA ALA A 112 1.48 12.69 12.01
C ALA A 112 1.09 11.22 12.23
N TYR A 113 0.15 10.99 13.16
CA TYR A 113 -0.58 9.73 13.33
C TYR A 113 -2.08 10.02 13.40
N MET A 114 -2.88 9.09 12.87
CA MET A 114 -4.33 9.22 12.66
C MET A 114 -5.02 8.00 13.30
N GLU A 115 -5.49 8.10 14.55
CA GLU A 115 -5.88 6.93 15.36
C GLU A 115 -4.84 5.78 15.33
N GLY A 116 -3.55 6.09 15.47
CA GLY A 116 -2.50 5.06 15.36
C GLY A 116 -2.20 4.56 13.93
N TRP A 117 -2.97 4.97 12.91
CA TRP A 117 -2.59 4.82 11.51
C TRP A 117 -1.40 5.75 11.18
N ILE A 118 -0.50 5.29 10.31
CA ILE A 118 0.60 6.09 9.75
C ILE A 118 0.35 6.38 8.27
N GLY A 119 0.82 7.51 7.77
CA GLY A 119 0.78 7.82 6.34
C GLY A 119 1.98 7.25 5.58
N ILE A 120 1.71 6.75 4.37
CA ILE A 120 2.66 6.12 3.46
C ILE A 120 2.63 6.88 2.13
N ASP A 121 3.78 7.42 1.75
CA ASP A 121 4.01 8.06 0.46
C ASP A 121 4.64 7.06 -0.52
N ASN A 122 3.85 6.60 -1.49
CA ASN A 122 4.28 5.72 -2.57
C ASN A 122 4.49 6.51 -3.89
N THR A 123 4.69 7.84 -3.83
CA THR A 123 4.91 8.70 -5.02
C THR A 123 6.37 8.73 -5.47
N LEU A 124 7.29 8.58 -4.51
CA LEU A 124 8.73 8.41 -4.75
C LEU A 124 9.10 6.93 -4.94
N TRP A 125 8.23 6.00 -4.52
CA TRP A 125 8.30 4.56 -4.76
C TRP A 125 7.82 4.25 -6.18
N ASN A 126 8.76 3.97 -7.09
CA ASN A 126 8.43 3.79 -8.52
C ASN A 126 8.53 2.33 -9.01
N GLY A 127 8.66 1.37 -8.08
CA GLY A 127 8.61 -0.06 -8.37
C GLY A 127 7.27 -0.70 -7.98
N SER A 128 6.78 -1.64 -8.80
CA SER A 128 5.49 -2.30 -8.59
C SER A 128 5.51 -3.49 -7.61
N ASN A 129 6.68 -3.93 -7.13
CA ASN A 129 6.78 -5.09 -6.24
C ASN A 129 6.39 -4.76 -4.78
N PHE A 130 5.09 -4.85 -4.51
CA PHE A 130 4.44 -5.93 -3.74
C PHE A 130 5.13 -6.60 -2.51
N TYR A 131 6.44 -6.47 -2.27
CA TYR A 131 7.17 -7.12 -1.17
C TYR A 131 8.13 -6.15 -0.48
N GLY A 132 8.12 -6.11 0.87
CA GLY A 132 9.15 -5.44 1.67
C GLY A 132 8.95 -3.95 2.02
N SER A 133 8.92 -3.63 3.32
CA SER A 133 9.21 -2.31 3.93
C SER A 133 8.65 -1.04 3.25
N GLY A 134 7.41 -0.65 3.60
CA GLY A 134 6.85 0.63 3.17
C GLY A 134 7.37 1.84 3.95
N SER A 135 7.73 2.91 3.23
CA SER A 135 7.97 4.31 3.69
C SER A 135 8.99 4.62 4.79
N GLU A 136 9.61 3.65 5.46
CA GLU A 136 10.81 3.95 6.25
C GLU A 136 11.93 4.44 5.30
N VAL A 137 12.61 5.53 5.68
CA VAL A 137 13.63 6.17 4.81
C VAL A 137 14.84 5.24 4.72
N ASN A 138 14.81 4.36 3.71
CA ASN A 138 15.76 3.25 3.58
C ASN A 138 17.20 3.76 3.63
N PRO A 139 17.97 3.46 4.70
CA PRO A 139 19.28 4.05 4.94
C PRO A 139 20.37 3.42 4.05
N TYR A 140 19.98 2.73 2.98
CA TYR A 140 20.85 1.83 2.24
C TYR A 140 21.84 2.56 1.33
N PHE A 141 21.68 3.87 1.10
CA PHE A 141 22.74 4.73 0.55
C PHE A 141 23.52 5.43 1.67
N ARG A 142 24.58 4.78 2.16
CA ARG A 142 25.35 5.18 3.35
C ARG A 142 26.86 5.00 3.15
N ARG A 143 27.64 5.63 4.01
CA ARG A 143 29.08 5.38 4.10
C ARG A 143 29.35 3.99 4.68
N MET A 144 30.18 3.21 4.00
CA MET A 144 30.70 1.91 4.49
C MET A 144 32.23 1.90 4.47
N VAL A 145 32.85 0.99 5.21
CA VAL A 145 34.28 0.65 5.10
C VAL A 145 34.48 -0.78 4.61
N GLU A 146 35.65 -1.09 4.04
CA GLU A 146 35.99 -2.45 3.57
C GLU A 146 35.74 -3.54 4.64
N ALA A 147 35.90 -3.21 5.92
CA ALA A 147 35.74 -4.12 7.05
C ALA A 147 34.28 -4.40 7.46
N ASP A 148 33.30 -3.69 6.89
CA ASP A 148 31.87 -3.94 7.12
C ASP A 148 31.34 -5.08 6.23
N PHE A 149 32.01 -5.35 5.11
CA PHE A 149 31.63 -6.37 4.13
C PHE A 149 32.13 -7.76 4.55
N PRO A 150 31.24 -8.79 4.64
CA PRO A 150 31.62 -10.11 5.15
C PRO A 150 32.33 -11.00 4.10
N VAL A 151 32.06 -10.78 2.81
CA VAL A 151 32.58 -11.60 1.70
C VAL A 151 33.04 -10.73 0.54
N ASP A 152 32.11 -10.17 -0.23
CA ASP A 152 32.39 -9.38 -1.43
C ASP A 152 32.42 -7.89 -1.08
N VAL A 153 33.61 -7.28 -1.22
CA VAL A 153 33.91 -5.92 -0.72
C VAL A 153 33.67 -4.88 -1.81
N CYS A 154 32.72 -3.97 -1.57
CA CYS A 154 32.16 -3.10 -2.60
C CYS A 154 32.47 -1.60 -2.44
N VAL A 155 33.37 -1.29 -1.50
CA VAL A 155 33.92 0.04 -1.25
C VAL A 155 35.43 -0.04 -1.15
N GLY A 156 36.10 1.11 -1.07
CA GLY A 156 37.53 1.18 -0.87
C GLY A 156 38.35 0.71 -2.07
N THR A 157 39.66 0.56 -1.87
CA THR A 157 40.59 0.02 -2.88
C THR A 157 40.17 -1.37 -3.36
N SER A 158 39.57 -2.19 -2.50
CA SER A 158 39.12 -3.55 -2.82
C SER A 158 37.92 -3.57 -3.76
N GLY A 159 36.97 -2.64 -3.60
CA GLY A 159 35.87 -2.40 -4.54
C GLY A 159 36.32 -1.72 -5.85
N GLY A 160 37.58 -1.28 -5.96
CA GLY A 160 38.13 -0.57 -7.11
C GLY A 160 38.05 0.96 -7.04
N LEU A 161 37.81 1.51 -5.84
CA LEU A 161 37.71 2.94 -5.54
C LEU A 161 38.99 3.45 -4.84
N GLY A 162 38.91 4.60 -4.17
CA GLY A 162 39.98 5.14 -3.33
C GLY A 162 40.06 4.45 -1.96
N GLY A 163 41.07 4.78 -1.16
CA GLY A 163 41.08 4.53 0.29
C GLY A 163 40.63 3.14 0.77
N THR A 164 39.82 3.14 1.82
CA THR A 164 39.21 2.00 2.52
C THR A 164 37.72 2.24 2.87
N ALA A 165 37.18 3.41 2.53
CA ALA A 165 35.81 3.83 2.81
C ALA A 165 35.19 4.57 1.62
N SER A 166 33.94 4.27 1.30
CA SER A 166 33.21 4.95 0.21
C SER A 166 31.73 5.07 0.58
N PHE A 167 30.98 5.93 -0.12
CA PHE A 167 29.51 5.92 -0.02
C PHE A 167 28.93 4.86 -0.96
N TRP A 168 27.99 4.06 -0.48
CA TRP A 168 27.47 2.87 -1.14
C TRP A 168 25.96 2.75 -1.00
N ALA A 169 25.29 2.38 -2.10
CA ALA A 169 23.87 2.12 -2.22
C ALA A 169 23.61 0.62 -2.35
N GLY A 170 23.33 -0.04 -1.21
CA GLY A 170 23.06 -1.47 -1.15
C GLY A 170 22.76 -2.00 0.27
N LEU A 171 22.34 -3.26 0.32
CA LEU A 171 22.13 -4.06 1.52
C LEU A 171 23.24 -5.11 1.64
N LEU A 172 23.76 -5.34 2.85
CA LEU A 172 24.64 -6.46 3.15
C LEU A 172 23.82 -7.77 3.27
N ASP A 173 24.45 -8.94 3.08
CA ASP A 173 23.80 -10.27 3.22
C ASP A 173 22.90 -10.38 4.46
N ASN A 174 23.36 -9.89 5.61
CA ASN A 174 22.67 -10.00 6.90
C ASN A 174 21.53 -8.98 7.08
N GLU A 175 21.44 -7.98 6.20
CA GLU A 175 20.34 -7.00 6.13
C GLU A 175 19.32 -7.43 5.05
N ALA A 176 19.81 -7.98 3.94
CA ALA A 176 19.04 -8.46 2.80
C ALA A 176 18.25 -9.76 3.11
N MET A 177 18.86 -10.71 3.83
CA MET A 177 18.25 -12.00 4.17
C MET A 177 16.93 -11.87 4.99
N PRO A 178 16.82 -11.01 6.03
CA PRO A 178 15.54 -10.72 6.70
C PRO A 178 14.47 -10.09 5.80
N LEU A 179 14.88 -9.35 4.76
CA LEU A 179 14.01 -8.72 3.77
C LEU A 179 13.61 -9.66 2.62
N CYS A 180 14.06 -10.91 2.65
CA CYS A 180 13.83 -11.92 1.61
C CYS A 180 14.41 -11.56 0.23
N PHE A 181 15.64 -11.05 0.20
CA PHE A 181 16.40 -10.95 -1.05
C PHE A 181 16.86 -12.35 -1.49
N ALA A 182 16.63 -12.69 -2.76
CA ALA A 182 16.96 -13.99 -3.31
C ALA A 182 18.47 -14.21 -3.49
N ASP A 183 19.21 -13.21 -3.99
CA ASP A 183 20.66 -13.32 -4.23
C ASP A 183 21.54 -12.78 -3.07
N GLY A 184 20.94 -12.15 -2.04
CA GLY A 184 21.65 -11.69 -0.85
C GLY A 184 22.12 -10.24 -0.93
N GLN A 185 23.41 -9.98 -0.71
CA GLN A 185 23.99 -8.63 -0.78
C GLN A 185 23.73 -7.96 -2.14
N GLY A 186 23.10 -6.77 -2.14
CA GLY A 186 22.62 -6.18 -3.39
C GLY A 186 21.81 -4.89 -3.28
N TYR A 187 21.03 -4.59 -4.31
CA TYR A 187 20.00 -3.55 -4.34
C TYR A 187 18.62 -4.15 -4.67
N GLY A 188 17.55 -3.44 -4.33
CA GLY A 188 16.17 -3.93 -4.48
C GLY A 188 15.31 -3.16 -5.48
N ASN A 189 14.05 -3.58 -5.56
CA ASN A 189 13.06 -3.06 -6.48
C ASN A 189 12.50 -1.70 -6.00
N GLY A 190 12.19 -0.80 -6.92
CA GLY A 190 11.53 0.48 -6.66
C GLY A 190 12.33 1.51 -5.87
N TRP A 191 13.63 1.29 -5.68
CA TRP A 191 14.51 2.16 -4.92
C TRP A 191 14.61 3.54 -5.57
N ASN A 192 14.62 4.59 -4.73
CA ASN A 192 14.89 5.98 -5.14
C ASN A 192 15.76 6.63 -4.05
N LEU A 193 16.98 6.11 -3.92
CA LEU A 193 17.91 6.51 -2.87
C LEU A 193 18.86 7.58 -3.40
N ALA A 194 19.18 8.57 -2.58
CA ALA A 194 20.17 9.58 -2.96
C ALA A 194 20.99 10.05 -1.76
N ILE A 195 22.19 10.57 -2.03
CA ILE A 195 23.01 11.34 -1.09
C ILE A 195 23.26 12.73 -1.68
N GLU A 196 23.33 13.75 -0.83
CA GLU A 196 23.61 15.11 -1.29
C GLU A 196 24.57 15.88 -0.37
N LYS A 197 25.23 16.88 -0.96
CA LYS A 197 26.05 17.87 -0.24
C LYS A 197 25.84 19.26 -0.86
N SER A 198 25.63 20.25 0.00
CA SER A 198 25.32 21.63 -0.38
C SER A 198 26.56 22.52 -0.44
N PHE A 199 26.68 23.37 -1.47
CA PHE A 199 27.82 24.26 -1.69
C PHE A 199 27.39 25.68 -2.06
N THR A 200 28.01 26.70 -1.45
CA THR A 200 27.80 28.10 -1.85
C THR A 200 28.60 28.42 -3.11
N TYR A 201 27.91 28.75 -4.20
CA TYR A 201 28.52 29.06 -5.49
C TYR A 201 28.57 30.58 -5.74
N ASN A 202 29.79 31.11 -5.89
CA ASN A 202 30.04 32.54 -6.05
C ASN A 202 30.43 32.95 -7.49
N GLY A 203 30.19 32.08 -8.47
CA GLY A 203 30.55 32.32 -9.88
C GLY A 203 31.98 31.88 -10.23
N GLY A 204 32.19 31.52 -11.50
CA GLY A 204 33.47 31.02 -12.02
C GLY A 204 33.42 29.53 -12.37
N ALA A 205 34.49 29.03 -13.00
CA ALA A 205 34.57 27.63 -13.42
C ALA A 205 34.68 26.67 -12.22
N VAL A 206 34.01 25.52 -12.29
CA VAL A 206 34.17 24.40 -11.36
C VAL A 206 34.41 23.14 -12.17
N THR A 207 35.35 22.29 -11.75
CA THR A 207 35.48 20.93 -12.27
C THR A 207 35.07 19.95 -11.17
N LEU A 208 34.20 19.01 -11.53
CA LEU A 208 33.78 17.88 -10.70
C LEU A 208 34.58 16.65 -11.09
N SER A 209 35.12 15.94 -10.11
CA SER A 209 35.82 14.66 -10.26
C SER A 209 35.33 13.70 -9.19
N TYR A 210 35.25 12.40 -9.51
CA TYR A 210 34.94 11.34 -8.54
C TYR A 210 35.30 9.97 -9.13
N SER A 211 35.59 9.01 -8.25
CA SER A 211 35.67 7.58 -8.54
C SER A 211 34.28 6.96 -8.37
N TYR A 212 33.89 6.00 -9.23
CA TYR A 212 32.60 5.30 -9.10
C TYR A 212 32.66 3.84 -9.57
N VAL A 213 31.77 3.02 -9.00
CA VAL A 213 31.37 1.70 -9.48
C VAL A 213 29.84 1.65 -9.46
N SER A 214 29.20 1.19 -10.53
CA SER A 214 27.75 1.06 -10.61
C SER A 214 27.37 -0.25 -11.28
N ASN A 215 26.29 -0.88 -10.83
CA ASN A 215 25.78 -2.12 -11.40
C ASN A 215 24.27 -2.25 -11.15
N THR A 216 23.46 -1.89 -12.14
CA THR A 216 21.99 -1.86 -12.10
C THR A 216 21.42 -2.48 -13.38
N GLU A 217 20.14 -2.89 -13.43
CA GLU A 217 19.57 -3.55 -14.62
C GLU A 217 19.75 -2.70 -15.90
N PRO A 218 20.40 -3.22 -16.97
CA PRO A 218 20.75 -2.41 -18.14
C PRO A 218 19.55 -1.82 -18.89
N ASN A 219 19.48 -0.48 -18.90
CA ASN A 219 18.49 0.39 -19.53
C ASN A 219 17.13 0.51 -18.82
N PHE A 220 16.96 -0.08 -17.63
CA PHE A 220 15.75 0.03 -16.80
C PHE A 220 16.06 0.74 -15.48
N ASP A 221 17.13 0.30 -14.81
CA ASP A 221 17.61 0.88 -13.56
C ASP A 221 18.85 1.75 -13.78
N TYR A 222 18.95 2.82 -13.02
CA TYR A 222 19.90 3.90 -13.28
C TYR A 222 20.58 4.42 -12.02
N SER A 223 21.88 4.71 -12.16
CA SER A 223 22.62 5.55 -11.22
C SER A 223 22.92 6.91 -11.86
N TYR A 224 22.80 7.99 -11.10
CA TYR A 224 22.93 9.37 -11.57
C TYR A 224 23.92 10.18 -10.75
N CYS A 225 24.61 11.10 -11.41
CA CYS A 225 25.24 12.27 -10.79
C CYS A 225 24.47 13.50 -11.27
N GLU A 226 23.90 14.27 -10.35
CA GLU A 226 23.00 15.40 -10.62
C GLU A 226 23.42 16.65 -9.85
N ILE A 227 23.02 17.83 -10.33
CA ILE A 227 23.18 19.09 -9.59
C ILE A 227 21.87 19.85 -9.54
N ASP A 228 21.36 20.12 -8.33
CA ASP A 228 20.36 21.17 -8.11
C ASP A 228 21.05 22.52 -8.25
N THR A 229 20.76 23.23 -9.34
CA THR A 229 21.37 24.53 -9.67
C THR A 229 20.80 25.70 -8.85
N SER A 230 19.74 25.45 -8.08
CA SER A 230 18.92 26.45 -7.40
C SER A 230 18.93 26.33 -5.87
N GLY A 231 19.18 25.14 -5.33
CA GLY A 231 18.90 24.77 -3.94
C GLY A 231 17.41 24.55 -3.65
N MET A 232 16.55 24.55 -4.67
CA MET A 232 15.09 24.51 -4.61
C MET A 232 14.49 23.43 -5.54
N GLY A 233 15.29 22.49 -6.07
CA GLY A 233 14.82 21.38 -6.91
C GLY A 233 14.99 21.55 -8.42
N ASP A 234 15.70 22.57 -8.91
CA ASP A 234 16.08 22.72 -10.33
C ASP A 234 17.27 21.80 -10.67
N VAL A 235 17.00 20.49 -10.68
CA VAL A 235 17.97 19.40 -10.81
C VAL A 235 18.32 19.14 -12.28
N VAL A 236 19.63 19.13 -12.57
CA VAL A 236 20.18 18.81 -13.89
C VAL A 236 21.14 17.63 -13.77
N THR A 237 20.83 16.53 -14.45
CA THR A 237 21.69 15.34 -14.56
C THR A 237 22.99 15.69 -15.31
N VAL A 238 24.13 15.35 -14.72
CA VAL A 238 25.48 15.53 -15.28
C VAL A 238 25.96 14.23 -15.93
N HIS A 239 25.76 13.09 -15.25
CA HIS A 239 26.05 11.76 -15.77
C HIS A 239 24.95 10.76 -15.39
N THR A 240 24.79 9.74 -16.24
CA THR A 240 23.87 8.62 -16.07
C THR A 240 24.63 7.32 -16.35
N TYR A 241 24.42 6.33 -15.49
CA TYR A 241 24.97 4.98 -15.58
C TYR A 241 23.83 3.97 -15.51
N THR A 242 24.02 2.82 -16.16
CA THR A 242 23.11 1.67 -16.12
C THR A 242 23.89 0.45 -16.61
N GLY A 243 23.66 -0.72 -16.02
CA GLY A 243 24.54 -1.88 -16.18
C GLY A 243 25.91 -1.72 -15.50
N MET A 244 26.66 -2.82 -15.44
CA MET A 244 28.01 -2.86 -14.86
C MET A 244 28.95 -1.84 -15.51
N SER A 245 29.37 -0.84 -14.73
CA SER A 245 30.25 0.24 -15.17
C SER A 245 31.09 0.78 -14.01
N SER A 246 32.28 1.28 -14.29
CA SER A 246 33.18 1.86 -13.27
C SER A 246 34.24 2.76 -13.90
N GLY A 247 34.82 3.64 -13.08
CA GLY A 247 35.94 4.48 -13.50
C GLY A 247 36.07 5.77 -12.69
N VAL A 248 36.76 6.75 -13.29
CA VAL A 248 36.97 8.08 -12.71
C VAL A 248 36.46 9.14 -13.67
N VAL A 249 35.62 10.05 -13.17
CA VAL A 249 35.05 11.20 -13.89
C VAL A 249 35.89 12.44 -13.65
N GLY A 250 35.88 13.39 -14.60
CA GLY A 250 36.55 14.69 -14.48
C GLY A 250 35.94 15.72 -15.43
N GLU A 251 34.75 16.23 -15.08
CA GLU A 251 33.89 17.03 -15.95
C GLU A 251 33.89 18.53 -15.56
N PRO A 252 34.18 19.47 -16.49
CA PRO A 252 34.08 20.91 -16.25
C PRO A 252 32.62 21.39 -16.31
N LEU A 253 32.06 21.74 -15.15
CA LEU A 253 30.66 22.16 -15.00
C LEU A 253 30.38 23.52 -15.67
N VAL A 254 29.30 23.60 -16.46
CA VAL A 254 29.01 24.75 -17.32
C VAL A 254 27.98 25.70 -16.67
N GLN A 255 28.32 26.99 -16.60
CA GLN A 255 27.38 28.05 -16.19
C GLN A 255 26.18 28.15 -17.15
N GLY A 256 24.98 28.17 -16.59
CA GLY A 256 23.72 28.14 -17.34
C GLY A 256 23.27 26.74 -17.77
N VAL A 257 23.99 25.69 -17.35
CA VAL A 257 23.62 24.29 -17.60
C VAL A 257 23.69 23.49 -16.30
N ASN A 258 24.87 23.30 -15.72
CA ASN A 258 25.09 22.54 -14.48
C ASN A 258 25.31 23.47 -13.26
N LEU A 259 25.44 24.77 -13.48
CA LEU A 259 25.67 25.80 -12.46
C LEU A 259 24.80 27.03 -12.76
N PRO A 260 24.26 27.73 -11.74
CA PRO A 260 23.48 28.94 -11.97
C PRO A 260 24.34 30.09 -12.52
N PHE A 261 23.70 31.01 -13.24
CA PHE A 261 24.36 32.25 -13.69
C PHE A 261 24.63 33.24 -12.54
N ASN A 262 23.84 33.18 -11.46
CA ASN A 262 23.87 34.13 -10.36
C ASN A 262 24.90 33.73 -9.29
N THR A 263 25.56 34.72 -8.70
CA THR A 263 26.54 34.53 -7.63
C THR A 263 25.87 34.62 -6.25
N GLY A 264 26.30 33.76 -5.33
CA GLY A 264 25.72 33.66 -3.97
C GLY A 264 24.56 32.66 -3.86
N ASN A 265 24.25 31.92 -4.93
CA ASN A 265 23.34 30.77 -4.87
C ASN A 265 23.96 29.61 -4.08
N THR A 266 23.12 28.78 -3.48
CA THR A 266 23.52 27.42 -3.07
C THR A 266 23.22 26.47 -4.22
N ILE A 267 24.15 25.57 -4.52
CA ILE A 267 23.92 24.39 -5.36
C ILE A 267 23.97 23.13 -4.48
N ARG A 268 23.36 22.04 -4.92
CA ARG A 268 23.50 20.73 -4.27
C ARG A 268 24.02 19.72 -5.29
N LEU A 269 25.13 19.05 -4.98
CA LEU A 269 25.59 17.89 -5.73
C LEU A 269 24.89 16.66 -5.17
N ILE A 270 24.30 15.85 -6.04
CA ILE A 270 23.46 14.71 -5.70
C ILE A 270 24.00 13.48 -6.42
N PHE A 271 24.14 12.36 -5.71
CA PHE A 271 24.24 11.04 -6.32
C PHE A 271 22.97 10.27 -6.02
N ARG A 272 22.37 9.62 -7.03
CA ARG A 272 21.06 8.94 -6.92
C ARG A 272 21.13 7.55 -7.55
N VAL A 273 20.41 6.60 -6.96
CA VAL A 273 20.00 5.32 -7.55
C VAL A 273 18.49 5.34 -7.75
N SER A 274 18.03 4.92 -8.92
CA SER A 274 16.62 4.65 -9.20
C SER A 274 16.49 3.25 -9.81
N SER A 275 15.63 2.40 -9.25
CA SER A 275 15.21 1.12 -9.87
C SER A 275 13.71 1.08 -10.19
N ASP A 276 13.32 0.19 -11.10
CA ASP A 276 11.95 -0.01 -11.56
C ASP A 276 11.20 -1.07 -10.73
N GLY A 277 10.19 -1.76 -11.27
CA GLY A 277 9.38 -2.71 -10.54
C GLY A 277 9.98 -4.09 -10.30
N ALA A 278 11.04 -4.50 -10.99
CA ALA A 278 11.61 -5.85 -10.91
C ALA A 278 13.10 -5.87 -11.36
N TYR A 279 13.69 -7.06 -11.46
CA TYR A 279 15.03 -7.30 -11.98
C TYR A 279 16.15 -6.65 -11.15
N SER A 280 16.29 -7.14 -9.92
CA SER A 280 17.36 -6.75 -8.99
C SER A 280 17.92 -7.95 -8.21
N ASP A 281 18.65 -7.72 -7.12
CA ASP A 281 19.10 -8.78 -6.20
C ASP A 281 17.97 -9.27 -5.27
N GLU A 282 16.91 -8.46 -5.13
CA GLU A 282 15.73 -8.75 -4.32
C GLU A 282 14.94 -9.93 -4.90
N ASP A 283 14.63 -9.90 -6.19
CA ASP A 283 13.90 -10.96 -6.89
C ASP A 283 14.82 -12.01 -7.57
N GLY A 284 16.13 -11.82 -7.49
CA GLY A 284 17.15 -12.73 -8.02
C GLY A 284 17.17 -12.80 -9.56
N LEU A 285 16.58 -11.81 -10.23
CA LEU A 285 16.54 -11.74 -11.69
C LEU A 285 17.68 -10.87 -12.26
N TYR A 286 18.34 -10.04 -11.44
CA TYR A 286 19.57 -9.33 -11.80
C TYR A 286 20.62 -9.33 -10.67
N ALA A 287 21.21 -10.49 -10.41
CA ALA A 287 22.34 -10.66 -9.50
C ALA A 287 23.49 -9.66 -9.76
N THR A 288 23.75 -8.81 -8.78
CA THR A 288 24.92 -7.94 -8.72
C THR A 288 26.03 -8.57 -7.89
N LEU A 289 27.24 -8.00 -7.99
CA LEU A 289 28.32 -8.32 -7.05
C LEU A 289 28.27 -7.40 -5.81
N CYS A 290 27.65 -6.23 -5.94
CA CYS A 290 27.96 -5.06 -5.12
C CYS A 290 26.85 -4.02 -5.00
N GLY A 291 25.59 -4.38 -5.24
CA GLY A 291 24.49 -3.41 -5.28
C GLY A 291 24.65 -2.36 -6.37
N ALA A 292 23.88 -1.29 -6.27
CA ALA A 292 23.61 -0.38 -7.39
C ALA A 292 24.74 0.62 -7.69
N LEU A 293 25.35 1.20 -6.64
CA LEU A 293 26.30 2.31 -6.77
C LEU A 293 27.26 2.40 -5.58
N ALA A 294 28.53 2.63 -5.85
CA ALA A 294 29.53 3.12 -4.89
C ALA A 294 30.26 4.33 -5.47
N VAL A 295 30.51 5.36 -4.65
CA VAL A 295 31.14 6.63 -5.05
C VAL A 295 32.18 7.11 -4.03
N ASP A 296 33.27 7.68 -4.54
CA ASP A 296 34.47 8.03 -3.76
C ASP A 296 35.31 9.14 -4.44
N ASP A 297 36.38 9.59 -3.78
CA ASP A 297 37.31 10.64 -4.24
C ASP A 297 36.62 11.90 -4.80
N ILE A 298 35.47 12.27 -4.24
CA ILE A 298 34.60 13.31 -4.79
C ILE A 298 35.25 14.68 -4.55
N SER A 299 35.72 15.29 -5.63
CA SER A 299 36.46 16.55 -5.62
C SER A 299 35.77 17.60 -6.49
N LEU A 300 35.49 18.75 -5.90
CA LEU A 300 35.15 19.99 -6.60
C LEU A 300 36.37 20.90 -6.57
N THR A 301 36.76 21.46 -7.72
CA THR A 301 37.92 22.37 -7.83
C THR A 301 37.60 23.63 -8.64
N GLY A 302 38.24 24.75 -8.29
CA GLY A 302 38.07 26.03 -8.99
C GLY A 302 37.32 27.07 -8.15
N ALA A 303 36.09 27.43 -8.54
CA ALA A 303 35.25 28.37 -7.81
C ALA A 303 34.59 27.76 -6.56
N ILE A 304 34.46 26.43 -6.52
CA ILE A 304 34.21 25.62 -5.32
C ILE A 304 35.46 24.77 -5.12
N ASN A 305 35.90 24.58 -3.88
CA ASN A 305 37.02 23.71 -3.55
C ASN A 305 36.63 22.83 -2.36
N ASP A 306 36.36 21.55 -2.62
CA ASP A 306 35.96 20.53 -1.65
C ASP A 306 36.57 19.18 -2.05
N ASN A 307 36.79 18.31 -1.07
CA ASN A 307 37.27 16.95 -1.27
C ASN A 307 36.61 16.05 -0.23
N SER A 308 35.89 15.02 -0.68
CA SER A 308 35.27 14.00 0.14
C SER A 308 35.85 12.64 -0.24
N ASN A 309 36.50 11.96 0.69
CA ASN A 309 37.16 10.66 0.46
C ASN A 309 36.90 9.67 1.63
N PHE A 310 35.99 10.02 2.53
CA PHE A 310 35.30 9.16 3.49
C PHE A 310 36.13 8.41 4.53
N GLU A 311 37.46 8.43 4.48
CA GLU A 311 38.35 7.75 5.43
C GLU A 311 38.14 8.15 6.91
N SER A 312 37.54 9.31 7.18
CA SER A 312 37.36 9.84 8.54
C SER A 312 35.91 10.03 9.01
N GLY A 313 34.94 9.79 8.13
CA GLY A 313 33.51 10.03 8.36
C GLY A 313 32.81 10.37 7.06
N ASP A 314 31.59 10.92 7.12
CA ASP A 314 30.76 11.17 5.93
C ASP A 314 31.15 12.44 5.14
N ASP A 315 32.22 13.14 5.54
CA ASP A 315 32.74 14.39 4.95
C ASP A 315 31.68 15.49 4.71
N GLY A 316 30.58 15.46 5.47
CA GLY A 316 29.46 16.41 5.36
C GLY A 316 28.45 16.07 4.26
N TRP A 317 28.51 14.88 3.68
CA TRP A 317 27.41 14.29 2.93
C TRP A 317 26.33 13.79 3.88
N THR A 318 25.09 13.82 3.42
CA THR A 318 23.94 13.21 4.09
C THR A 318 23.18 12.38 3.09
N LEU A 319 22.52 11.30 3.55
CA LEU A 319 21.38 10.73 2.82
C LEU A 319 20.44 11.88 2.47
N ALA A 320 20.21 12.09 1.17
CA ALA A 320 19.30 13.12 0.71
C ALA A 320 17.91 12.70 1.19
N PRO A 321 17.29 13.46 2.11
CA PRO A 321 16.00 13.07 2.66
C PRO A 321 15.02 13.06 1.47
N PRO A 322 14.40 11.91 1.11
CA PRO A 322 13.72 11.69 -0.18
C PRO A 322 12.97 12.92 -0.65
N THR A 323 13.59 13.65 -1.58
CA THR A 323 13.29 15.08 -1.79
C THR A 323 11.82 15.22 -2.13
N PRO A 324 11.03 16.03 -1.38
CA PRO A 324 9.60 16.14 -1.56
C PRO A 324 9.25 16.26 -3.03
N GLY A 325 8.73 15.17 -3.58
CA GLY A 325 8.35 15.13 -4.97
C GLY A 325 7.15 16.05 -5.20
N PRO A 326 6.65 16.14 -6.43
CA PRO A 326 5.29 16.61 -6.67
C PRO A 326 4.21 15.64 -6.11
N GLY A 327 4.57 14.76 -5.16
CA GLY A 327 3.72 13.87 -4.38
C GLY A 327 3.77 14.27 -2.89
N GLY A 328 4.18 13.37 -1.98
CA GLY A 328 4.19 13.60 -0.52
C GLY A 328 3.06 12.88 0.22
N ASP A 329 3.23 12.59 1.52
CA ASP A 329 2.14 12.06 2.35
C ASP A 329 1.11 13.15 2.66
N TRP A 330 -0.07 13.00 2.06
CA TRP A 330 -1.24 13.87 2.23
C TRP A 330 -2.39 13.19 3.00
N SER A 331 -2.12 12.10 3.72
CA SER A 331 -3.12 11.47 4.59
C SER A 331 -3.42 12.34 5.82
N ASP A 332 -4.68 12.57 6.16
CA ASP A 332 -5.06 13.38 7.31
C ASP A 332 -6.43 12.99 7.88
N ILE A 333 -6.69 13.35 9.14
CA ILE A 333 -8.03 13.36 9.73
C ILE A 333 -8.59 14.78 9.65
N VAL A 334 -9.74 14.94 8.98
CA VAL A 334 -10.43 16.24 8.86
C VAL A 334 -11.88 16.09 9.29
N ALA A 335 -12.37 17.03 10.10
CA ALA A 335 -13.76 17.10 10.52
C ALA A 335 -14.69 17.25 9.30
N LEU A 336 -15.79 16.49 9.26
CA LEU A 336 -16.75 16.51 8.15
C LEU A 336 -17.37 17.90 7.94
N SER A 337 -17.40 18.73 8.99
CA SER A 337 -17.87 20.13 8.97
C SER A 337 -16.92 21.13 8.30
N ASP A 338 -15.63 20.81 8.19
CA ASP A 338 -14.62 21.63 7.50
C ASP A 338 -14.47 21.25 6.01
N LEU A 339 -15.06 20.14 5.57
CA LEU A 339 -15.01 19.67 4.18
C LEU A 339 -16.03 20.37 3.26
N PRO A 340 -15.76 20.46 1.95
CA PRO A 340 -16.71 21.03 0.99
C PRO A 340 -18.01 20.21 0.92
N LEU A 341 -19.17 20.87 0.99
CA LEU A 341 -20.48 20.20 0.93
C LEU A 341 -20.58 19.21 -0.26
N PRO A 342 -21.09 17.97 -0.03
CA PRO A 342 -21.34 17.00 -1.09
C PRO A 342 -22.10 17.56 -2.30
N LEU A 343 -21.63 17.24 -3.51
CA LEU A 343 -22.23 17.72 -4.77
C LEU A 343 -23.56 17.04 -5.10
N ALA A 344 -23.85 15.93 -4.43
CA ALA A 344 -25.16 15.28 -4.39
C ALA A 344 -25.52 15.04 -2.92
N LEU A 345 -26.80 15.20 -2.57
CA LEU A 345 -27.31 14.82 -1.25
C LEU A 345 -27.38 13.30 -1.18
N CYS A 346 -26.34 12.70 -0.62
CA CYS A 346 -26.28 11.29 -0.27
C CYS A 346 -26.80 11.04 1.15
N GLU A 347 -27.40 9.88 1.35
CA GLU A 347 -27.38 9.21 2.66
C GLU A 347 -26.03 8.50 2.77
N CYS A 348 -24.99 9.31 2.94
CA CYS A 348 -23.61 8.90 3.18
C CYS A 348 -23.43 8.90 4.70
N ASP A 349 -23.41 7.71 5.33
CA ASP A 349 -23.25 7.60 6.79
C ASP A 349 -21.77 7.79 7.15
N LEU A 350 -21.32 9.04 7.06
CA LEU A 350 -20.07 9.54 7.60
C LEU A 350 -20.37 10.35 8.86
N GLU A 351 -19.58 10.18 9.92
CA GLU A 351 -19.74 10.89 11.20
C GLU A 351 -18.55 11.84 11.46
N ASP A 352 -18.51 12.46 12.65
CA ASP A 352 -17.58 13.51 13.14
C ASP A 352 -16.44 13.94 12.19
N SER A 353 -15.46 13.05 12.02
CA SER A 353 -14.21 13.27 11.30
C SER A 353 -13.90 12.10 10.38
N VAL A 354 -13.20 12.35 9.27
CA VAL A 354 -12.97 11.35 8.23
C VAL A 354 -11.52 11.33 7.75
N LEU A 355 -11.04 10.17 7.33
CA LEU A 355 -9.73 10.00 6.71
C LEU A 355 -9.77 10.54 5.28
N VAL A 356 -8.91 11.52 5.00
CA VAL A 356 -8.79 12.17 3.69
C VAL A 356 -7.38 12.07 3.13
N PHE A 357 -7.26 12.35 1.84
CA PHE A 357 -5.99 12.36 1.11
C PHE A 357 -5.91 13.60 0.24
N ASN A 358 -5.75 14.79 0.84
CA ASN A 358 -5.71 16.04 0.10
C ASN A 358 -4.58 16.97 0.49
N ASP A 359 -4.03 17.65 -0.51
CA ASP A 359 -3.02 18.68 -0.30
C ASP A 359 -3.60 19.95 0.34
N ASN A 360 -2.71 20.86 0.76
CA ASN A 360 -3.04 22.14 1.40
C ASN A 360 -3.87 23.10 0.52
N SER A 361 -4.19 22.75 -0.73
CA SER A 361 -5.12 23.50 -1.59
C SER A 361 -6.54 22.91 -1.60
N GLY A 362 -6.78 21.80 -0.89
CA GLY A 362 -8.01 21.00 -0.97
C GLY A 362 -8.06 20.11 -2.20
N GLY A 363 -6.93 19.94 -2.89
CA GLY A 363 -6.77 19.17 -4.10
C GLY A 363 -6.03 17.85 -3.86
N LYS A 364 -5.57 17.26 -4.97
CA LYS A 364 -4.59 16.18 -5.03
C LYS A 364 -3.58 16.52 -6.12
N THR A 365 -2.34 16.11 -5.94
CA THR A 365 -1.29 16.31 -6.93
C THR A 365 -1.42 15.36 -8.13
N LEU A 366 -0.77 15.69 -9.24
CA LEU A 366 -0.76 14.86 -10.46
C LEU A 366 0.01 13.53 -10.29
N PHE A 367 0.65 13.32 -9.13
CA PHE A 367 1.54 12.21 -8.82
C PHE A 367 1.10 11.44 -7.56
N ALA A 368 0.05 11.88 -6.86
CA ALA A 368 -0.38 11.33 -5.58
C ALA A 368 -0.61 9.81 -5.64
N ASN A 369 0.00 9.08 -4.71
CA ASN A 369 -0.01 7.63 -4.59
C ASN A 369 0.18 7.31 -3.12
N ASN A 370 -0.87 7.58 -2.35
CA ASN A 370 -0.77 7.76 -0.90
C ASN A 370 -1.72 6.78 -0.25
N THR A 371 -1.29 6.16 0.84
CA THR A 371 -2.19 5.41 1.73
C THR A 371 -1.94 5.80 3.18
N ALA A 372 -2.93 5.59 4.03
CA ALA A 372 -2.70 5.44 5.45
C ALA A 372 -2.72 3.95 5.76
N SER A 373 -1.89 3.48 6.69
CA SER A 373 -1.86 2.09 7.13
C SER A 373 -2.15 1.94 8.61
N SER A 374 -3.05 0.99 8.92
CA SER A 374 -3.69 0.81 10.23
C SER A 374 -2.73 0.47 11.37
N PRO A 375 -3.20 0.50 12.63
CA PRO A 375 -2.67 -0.37 13.68
C PRO A 375 -2.56 -1.84 13.24
N TRP A 376 -1.72 -2.63 13.91
CA TRP A 376 -1.64 -4.07 13.66
C TRP A 376 -2.85 -4.81 14.24
N ILE A 377 -3.36 -5.79 13.50
CA ILE A 377 -4.50 -6.65 13.88
C ILE A 377 -3.95 -8.03 14.23
N ASP A 378 -3.96 -8.43 15.51
CA ASP A 378 -3.44 -9.74 15.94
C ASP A 378 -4.52 -10.83 15.88
N LEU A 379 -4.58 -11.53 14.75
CA LEU A 379 -5.51 -12.65 14.52
C LEU A 379 -5.19 -13.86 15.41
N LYS A 380 -3.93 -14.05 15.80
CA LYS A 380 -3.49 -15.15 16.66
C LYS A 380 -3.99 -14.97 18.10
N ALA A 381 -3.93 -13.76 18.64
CA ALA A 381 -4.48 -13.40 19.94
C ALA A 381 -6.01 -13.53 19.97
N ALA A 382 -6.69 -13.18 18.87
CA ALA A 382 -8.12 -13.37 18.69
C ALA A 382 -8.54 -14.85 18.44
N GLY A 383 -7.59 -15.74 18.13
CA GLY A 383 -7.87 -17.15 17.80
C GLY A 383 -8.41 -17.38 16.37
N LEU A 384 -8.18 -16.43 15.46
CA LEU A 384 -8.64 -16.44 14.07
C LEU A 384 -7.52 -16.63 13.03
N ALA A 385 -6.27 -16.81 13.46
CA ALA A 385 -5.21 -17.28 12.57
C ALA A 385 -5.61 -18.64 11.96
N GLY A 386 -5.56 -18.75 10.63
CA GLY A 386 -6.14 -19.87 9.85
C GLY A 386 -7.51 -19.56 9.22
N ALA A 387 -8.21 -18.50 9.62
CA ALA A 387 -9.55 -18.19 9.09
C ALA A 387 -9.53 -17.91 7.57
N PRO A 388 -10.46 -18.50 6.80
CA PRO A 388 -10.41 -18.46 5.34
C PRO A 388 -10.83 -17.11 4.75
N GLY A 389 -11.85 -16.45 5.34
CA GLY A 389 -12.43 -15.23 4.79
C GLY A 389 -11.89 -13.97 5.44
N LYS A 390 -11.36 -13.05 4.63
CA LYS A 390 -10.90 -11.71 5.05
C LYS A 390 -11.37 -10.65 4.06
N PHE A 391 -12.06 -9.62 4.53
CA PHE A 391 -12.45 -8.48 3.69
C PHE A 391 -12.27 -7.14 4.44
N VAL A 392 -11.96 -6.08 3.71
CA VAL A 392 -12.05 -4.70 4.23
C VAL A 392 -13.47 -4.19 3.97
N GLU A 393 -14.06 -3.50 4.94
CA GLU A 393 -15.34 -2.78 4.80
C GLU A 393 -15.16 -1.34 5.30
N THR A 394 -15.74 -0.36 4.59
CA THR A 394 -15.64 1.08 4.92
C THR A 394 -16.84 1.85 4.38
N ASN A 395 -17.23 2.92 5.07
CA ASN A 395 -18.10 3.94 4.49
C ASN A 395 -17.24 4.95 3.72
N ILE A 396 -17.65 5.29 2.51
CA ILE A 396 -16.89 6.15 1.59
C ILE A 396 -17.81 7.19 0.93
N TYR A 397 -17.33 8.44 0.84
CA TYR A 397 -17.84 9.44 -0.10
C TYR A 397 -16.78 9.70 -1.18
N ALA A 398 -17.09 9.36 -2.42
CA ALA A 398 -16.16 9.46 -3.55
C ALA A 398 -16.77 10.25 -4.71
N ASN A 399 -16.11 11.32 -5.14
CA ASN A 399 -16.42 12.10 -6.33
C ASN A 399 -15.17 12.16 -7.22
N LEU A 400 -14.93 11.06 -7.93
CA LEU A 400 -13.68 10.80 -8.66
C LEU A 400 -13.90 10.69 -10.19
N PRO A 401 -14.21 11.80 -10.91
CA PRO A 401 -14.37 11.77 -12.37
C PRO A 401 -13.19 11.12 -13.09
N LEU A 402 -13.46 10.19 -14.01
CA LEU A 402 -12.44 9.40 -14.72
C LEU A 402 -11.39 10.26 -15.44
N LEU A 403 -11.77 11.45 -15.92
CA LEU A 403 -10.86 12.41 -16.57
C LEU A 403 -9.81 12.99 -15.62
N ASN A 404 -9.93 12.79 -14.31
CA ASN A 404 -8.94 13.20 -13.32
C ASN A 404 -7.93 12.06 -13.03
N TYR A 405 -8.23 10.83 -13.46
CA TYR A 405 -7.41 9.62 -13.28
C TYR A 405 -6.98 9.35 -11.82
N ILE A 406 -7.84 9.69 -10.87
CA ILE A 406 -7.67 9.36 -9.44
C ILE A 406 -8.59 8.20 -9.09
N PHE A 407 -8.02 7.20 -8.43
CA PHE A 407 -8.69 5.98 -7.99
C PHE A 407 -8.45 5.81 -6.48
N ALA A 408 -9.36 5.13 -5.79
CA ALA A 408 -9.04 4.62 -4.45
C ALA A 408 -8.21 3.34 -4.56
N GLN A 409 -7.36 3.08 -3.58
CA GLN A 409 -6.61 1.83 -3.48
C GLN A 409 -6.72 1.22 -2.08
N PHE A 410 -6.71 -0.10 -2.03
CA PHE A 410 -6.81 -0.92 -0.82
C PHE A 410 -5.75 -2.01 -0.93
N ASN A 411 -4.89 -2.09 0.08
CA ASN A 411 -3.79 -3.05 0.19
C ASN A 411 -3.79 -3.66 1.60
N ALA A 412 -3.19 -4.83 1.77
CA ALA A 412 -2.99 -5.48 3.05
C ALA A 412 -1.55 -5.97 3.21
N GLN A 413 -1.03 -5.96 4.43
CA GLN A 413 0.23 -6.58 4.82
C GLN A 413 -0.04 -7.59 5.94
N TRP A 414 0.73 -8.68 6.03
CA TRP A 414 0.60 -9.66 7.10
C TRP A 414 1.93 -10.25 7.56
N TYR A 415 1.84 -10.95 8.68
CA TYR A 415 2.88 -11.82 9.24
C TYR A 415 2.25 -13.13 9.75
N PRO A 416 2.91 -14.28 9.62
CA PRO A 416 4.11 -14.50 8.82
C PRO A 416 3.78 -14.60 7.33
N THR A 417 4.72 -14.18 6.47
CA THR A 417 4.92 -14.82 5.18
C THR A 417 6.20 -15.67 5.25
N VAL A 418 6.29 -16.72 4.43
CA VAL A 418 7.49 -17.56 4.32
C VAL A 418 8.29 -17.07 3.13
N CYS A 419 9.52 -16.60 3.35
CA CYS A 419 10.43 -16.23 2.28
C CYS A 419 10.73 -17.45 1.38
N PRO A 420 10.43 -17.43 0.06
CA PRO A 420 10.65 -18.58 -0.80
C PRO A 420 12.11 -19.06 -0.86
N ASP A 421 13.08 -18.14 -0.82
CA ASP A 421 14.48 -18.45 -1.10
C ASP A 421 15.26 -18.95 0.12
N ASN A 422 14.93 -18.45 1.32
CA ASN A 422 15.63 -18.80 2.57
C ASN A 422 14.74 -19.45 3.64
N GLY A 423 13.42 -19.49 3.46
CA GLY A 423 12.47 -20.14 4.36
C GLY A 423 12.26 -19.45 5.72
N LEU A 424 12.80 -18.24 5.92
CA LEU A 424 12.55 -17.45 7.13
C LEU A 424 11.12 -16.88 7.14
N LEU A 425 10.59 -16.65 8.34
CA LEU A 425 9.34 -15.94 8.54
C LEU A 425 9.62 -14.44 8.53
N THR A 426 8.95 -13.70 7.64
CA THR A 426 9.05 -12.24 7.52
C THR A 426 7.66 -11.63 7.30
N TYR A 427 7.59 -10.33 7.02
CA TYR A 427 6.35 -9.65 6.65
C TYR A 427 6.14 -9.71 5.13
N SER A 428 4.89 -9.77 4.67
CA SER A 428 4.59 -9.49 3.26
C SER A 428 4.92 -8.02 2.92
N GLY A 429 4.86 -7.63 1.64
CA GLY A 429 4.68 -6.23 1.30
C GLY A 429 3.25 -5.77 1.57
N PHE A 430 2.91 -4.58 1.08
CA PHE A 430 1.52 -4.16 0.95
C PHE A 430 0.96 -4.70 -0.37
N GLU A 431 0.25 -5.83 -0.27
CA GLU A 431 -0.33 -6.54 -1.41
C GLU A 431 -1.75 -6.01 -1.66
N SER A 432 -2.05 -5.60 -2.89
CA SER A 432 -3.41 -5.27 -3.34
C SER A 432 -4.13 -6.52 -3.84
N ASN A 433 -5.45 -6.47 -3.95
CA ASN A 433 -6.22 -7.52 -4.65
C ASN A 433 -6.13 -7.44 -6.19
N GLY A 434 -5.18 -6.66 -6.72
CA GLY A 434 -4.98 -6.43 -8.16
C GLY A 434 -5.78 -5.27 -8.75
N PHE A 435 -6.65 -4.60 -7.97
CA PHE A 435 -7.55 -3.54 -8.47
C PHE A 435 -7.29 -2.16 -7.86
N VAL A 436 -7.69 -1.13 -8.61
CA VAL A 436 -7.83 0.25 -8.13
C VAL A 436 -9.24 0.72 -8.47
N PHE A 437 -9.91 1.37 -7.53
CA PHE A 437 -11.36 1.50 -7.53
C PHE A 437 -11.82 2.86 -8.06
N TYR A 438 -12.65 2.81 -9.10
CA TYR A 438 -13.27 3.96 -9.74
C TYR A 438 -14.75 4.07 -9.35
N PHE A 439 -15.08 5.10 -8.58
CA PHE A 439 -16.42 5.33 -8.03
C PHE A 439 -17.32 6.15 -8.97
N GLY A 440 -17.23 5.93 -10.27
CA GLY A 440 -18.10 6.58 -11.26
C GLY A 440 -17.82 8.08 -11.51
N GLY A 441 -18.53 8.63 -12.49
CA GLY A 441 -18.44 10.05 -12.89
C GLY A 441 -19.41 10.97 -12.15
N VAL A 442 -20.04 10.47 -11.09
CA VAL A 442 -21.01 11.13 -10.22
C VAL A 442 -20.69 10.71 -8.79
N PRO A 443 -20.98 11.52 -7.74
CA PRO A 443 -20.69 11.14 -6.37
C PRO A 443 -21.30 9.79 -6.00
N GLN A 444 -20.52 8.88 -5.39
CA GLN A 444 -20.94 7.57 -4.91
C GLN A 444 -20.63 7.41 -3.43
N CYS A 445 -21.54 6.71 -2.75
CA CYS A 445 -21.77 6.82 -1.31
C CYS A 445 -22.26 5.48 -0.76
N THR A 446 -21.95 5.22 0.51
CA THR A 446 -22.35 4.01 1.25
C THR A 446 -22.92 4.38 2.62
N SER A 447 -23.73 3.49 3.20
CA SER A 447 -24.48 3.74 4.43
C SER A 447 -24.52 2.50 5.31
N ALA A 448 -24.73 2.66 6.61
CA ALA A 448 -24.84 1.54 7.56
C ALA A 448 -26.02 0.59 7.24
N ASN A 449 -26.97 1.03 6.42
CA ASN A 449 -28.13 0.25 5.96
C ASN A 449 -27.92 -0.47 4.61
N ASN A 450 -26.83 -0.18 3.88
CA ASN A 450 -26.46 -0.84 2.63
C ASN A 450 -24.95 -1.13 2.67
N PRO A 451 -24.54 -2.40 2.91
CA PRO A 451 -23.23 -2.75 3.47
C PRO A 451 -22.08 -1.95 2.84
N GLY A 452 -21.25 -1.39 3.72
CA GLY A 452 -20.16 -0.48 3.36
C GLY A 452 -19.28 -1.04 2.25
N PHE A 453 -18.62 -0.15 1.50
CA PHE A 453 -17.80 -0.53 0.37
C PHE A 453 -16.79 -1.61 0.79
N ARG A 454 -16.90 -2.78 0.16
CA ARG A 454 -16.23 -4.00 0.58
C ARG A 454 -15.22 -4.44 -0.47
N VAL A 455 -14.02 -4.76 -0.01
CA VAL A 455 -12.96 -5.36 -0.83
C VAL A 455 -12.59 -6.72 -0.22
N ASP A 456 -12.73 -7.79 -0.98
CA ASP A 456 -12.28 -9.12 -0.58
C ASP A 456 -10.76 -9.24 -0.71
N PHE A 457 -10.14 -9.90 0.27
CA PHE A 457 -8.71 -10.19 0.39
C PHE A 457 -8.45 -11.67 0.71
N SER A 458 -9.46 -12.54 0.61
CA SER A 458 -9.40 -13.95 1.02
C SER A 458 -8.47 -14.82 0.15
N ASP A 459 -8.15 -14.41 -1.07
CA ASP A 459 -7.12 -15.01 -1.93
C ASP A 459 -5.76 -14.29 -1.89
N VAL A 460 -5.68 -13.14 -1.22
CA VAL A 460 -4.47 -12.32 -1.04
C VAL A 460 -3.78 -12.69 0.27
N ILE A 461 -4.43 -12.41 1.41
CA ILE A 461 -3.84 -12.53 2.76
C ILE A 461 -3.73 -14.01 3.15
N ASP A 462 -2.50 -14.48 3.41
CA ASP A 462 -2.21 -15.88 3.72
C ASP A 462 -3.17 -16.45 4.79
N PRO A 463 -3.71 -17.68 4.62
CA PRO A 463 -4.59 -18.32 5.60
C PRO A 463 -3.99 -18.37 7.00
N GLY A 464 -2.71 -18.72 7.10
CA GLY A 464 -1.93 -18.80 8.34
C GLY A 464 -1.43 -17.46 8.88
N ALA A 465 -1.86 -16.32 8.34
CA ALA A 465 -1.55 -15.00 8.88
C ALA A 465 -1.93 -14.92 10.37
N GLU A 466 -0.92 -14.66 11.20
CA GLU A 466 -1.04 -14.44 12.65
C GLU A 466 -1.34 -12.97 12.96
N GLN A 467 -0.86 -12.05 12.14
CA GLN A 467 -1.10 -10.60 12.23
C GLN A 467 -1.37 -10.01 10.85
N VAL A 468 -2.27 -9.04 10.76
CA VAL A 468 -2.67 -8.34 9.52
C VAL A 468 -2.62 -6.83 9.73
N ARG A 469 -2.39 -6.06 8.67
CA ARG A 469 -2.38 -4.60 8.65
C ARG A 469 -3.04 -4.10 7.37
N LEU A 470 -3.97 -3.16 7.47
CA LEU A 470 -4.63 -2.56 6.30
C LEU A 470 -3.83 -1.36 5.78
N SER A 471 -4.06 -0.99 4.53
CA SER A 471 -3.51 0.19 3.87
C SER A 471 -4.53 0.71 2.85
N ILE A 472 -5.06 1.91 3.05
CA ILE A 472 -6.16 2.48 2.25
C ILE A 472 -5.76 3.88 1.79
N GLY A 473 -6.12 4.28 0.57
CA GLY A 473 -5.98 5.66 0.13
C GLY A 473 -6.25 5.88 -1.35
N ILE A 474 -5.35 6.60 -2.03
CA ILE A 474 -5.51 7.09 -3.40
C ILE A 474 -4.33 6.76 -4.30
N VAL A 475 -4.58 6.61 -5.60
CA VAL A 475 -3.54 6.64 -6.64
C VAL A 475 -3.96 7.48 -7.84
N SER A 476 -3.04 8.27 -8.37
CA SER A 476 -3.22 9.21 -9.47
C SER A 476 -2.44 8.74 -10.70
N TYR A 477 -3.14 8.22 -11.69
CA TYR A 477 -2.59 7.88 -13.00
C TYR A 477 -2.55 9.08 -13.96
N CYS A 478 -2.87 10.28 -13.48
CA CYS A 478 -2.88 11.52 -14.28
C CYS A 478 -1.55 11.75 -15.02
N ARG A 479 -0.40 11.40 -14.41
CA ARG A 479 0.94 11.45 -15.03
C ARG A 479 1.09 10.60 -16.31
N PHE A 480 0.26 9.57 -16.49
CA PHE A 480 0.31 8.65 -17.64
C PHE A 480 -0.65 9.00 -18.78
N PHE A 481 -1.66 9.85 -18.55
CA PHE A 481 -2.74 10.12 -19.50
C PHE A 481 -2.77 11.58 -19.94
N ALA A 482 -2.34 11.86 -21.17
CA ALA A 482 -2.26 13.22 -21.74
C ALA A 482 -3.61 13.95 -21.88
N ASN A 483 -4.74 13.27 -21.66
CA ASN A 483 -6.08 13.83 -21.60
C ASN A 483 -6.60 14.01 -20.15
N CYS A 484 -5.74 13.87 -19.14
CA CYS A 484 -6.09 14.17 -17.75
C CYS A 484 -6.46 15.67 -17.61
N SER A 485 -7.47 15.96 -16.80
CA SER A 485 -7.96 17.33 -16.54
C SER A 485 -6.99 18.17 -15.69
N GLY A 486 -6.20 17.52 -14.82
CA GLY A 486 -5.46 18.15 -13.74
C GLY A 486 -6.33 18.79 -12.64
N ILE A 487 -7.66 18.64 -12.72
CA ILE A 487 -8.61 19.17 -11.73
C ILE A 487 -8.87 18.10 -10.68
N THR A 488 -8.69 18.44 -9.41
CA THR A 488 -8.77 17.50 -8.27
C THR A 488 -9.64 18.07 -7.15
N ASN A 489 -9.95 17.26 -6.13
CA ASN A 489 -10.79 17.65 -4.99
C ASN A 489 -10.41 16.85 -3.73
N THR A 490 -11.07 17.12 -2.59
CA THR A 490 -10.79 16.46 -1.31
C THR A 490 -11.13 14.96 -1.27
N THR A 491 -12.12 14.50 -2.05
CA THR A 491 -12.58 13.10 -2.07
C THR A 491 -11.54 12.14 -2.68
N PRO A 492 -11.50 10.85 -2.31
CA PRO A 492 -12.41 10.16 -1.41
C PRO A 492 -12.24 10.59 0.05
N TRP A 493 -13.30 10.45 0.83
CA TRP A 493 -13.28 10.50 2.29
C TRP A 493 -13.68 9.10 2.80
N PHE A 494 -12.95 8.56 3.78
CA PHE A 494 -13.17 7.22 4.33
C PHE A 494 -13.53 7.28 5.82
N ASP A 495 -14.43 6.40 6.23
CA ASP A 495 -14.96 6.26 7.60
C ASP A 495 -15.38 4.80 7.85
N PHE A 496 -15.72 4.44 9.09
CA PHE A 496 -16.17 3.12 9.55
C PHE A 496 -15.32 1.95 9.02
N VAL A 497 -14.01 2.18 8.86
CA VAL A 497 -13.07 1.21 8.31
C VAL A 497 -12.92 0.05 9.29
N LYS A 498 -12.92 -1.18 8.77
CA LYS A 498 -12.69 -2.40 9.55
C LYS A 498 -12.23 -3.55 8.68
N LEU A 499 -11.47 -4.48 9.26
CA LEU A 499 -11.27 -5.82 8.71
C LEU A 499 -12.39 -6.73 9.24
N GLY A 500 -13.17 -7.35 8.35
CA GLY A 500 -14.02 -8.49 8.67
C GLY A 500 -13.27 -9.81 8.44
N VAL A 501 -13.25 -10.68 9.45
CA VAL A 501 -12.64 -12.01 9.39
C VAL A 501 -13.70 -13.06 9.69
N HIS A 502 -13.81 -14.11 8.88
CA HIS A 502 -14.89 -15.10 9.02
C HIS A 502 -14.55 -16.52 8.56
N GLY A 503 -15.38 -17.46 9.01
CA GLY A 503 -15.20 -18.89 8.83
C GLY A 503 -14.33 -19.51 9.93
N SER A 504 -14.45 -20.83 10.12
CA SER A 504 -13.59 -21.56 11.05
C SER A 504 -12.16 -21.64 10.51
N PRO A 505 -11.11 -21.54 11.33
CA PRO A 505 -9.74 -21.90 10.95
C PRO A 505 -9.57 -23.35 10.42
N ASP A 506 -10.52 -24.25 10.73
CA ASP A 506 -10.56 -25.62 10.18
C ASP A 506 -11.33 -25.72 8.83
N ALA A 507 -11.92 -24.63 8.33
CA ALA A 507 -12.75 -24.66 7.13
C ALA A 507 -11.92 -24.52 5.83
N PRO A 508 -12.31 -25.21 4.74
CA PRO A 508 -11.68 -25.03 3.44
C PRO A 508 -11.93 -23.63 2.89
N ILE A 509 -10.94 -23.11 2.17
CA ILE A 509 -11.00 -21.80 1.52
C ILE A 509 -11.66 -21.97 0.15
N LEU A 510 -12.69 -21.15 -0.10
CA LEU A 510 -13.36 -21.01 -1.37
C LEU A 510 -13.31 -19.54 -1.75
N VAL A 511 -12.71 -19.20 -2.90
CA VAL A 511 -12.71 -17.84 -3.44
C VAL A 511 -13.19 -17.87 -4.89
N SER A 512 -13.89 -16.81 -5.28
CA SER A 512 -14.23 -16.50 -6.66
C SER A 512 -13.97 -15.02 -6.89
N GLN A 513 -12.92 -14.71 -7.65
CA GLN A 513 -12.54 -13.34 -8.02
C GLN A 513 -13.61 -12.72 -8.94
N GLU A 514 -13.71 -11.38 -8.99
CA GLU A 514 -14.69 -10.69 -9.83
C GLU A 514 -14.68 -11.19 -11.29
N ILE A 515 -13.49 -11.36 -11.89
CA ILE A 515 -13.32 -11.88 -13.27
C ILE A 515 -13.84 -13.31 -13.49
N HIS A 516 -14.22 -14.01 -12.42
CA HIS A 516 -14.80 -15.35 -12.42
C HIS A 516 -16.27 -15.37 -11.97
N TRP A 517 -16.89 -14.20 -11.74
CA TRP A 517 -18.32 -14.09 -11.48
C TRP A 517 -19.11 -14.19 -12.80
N PRO A 518 -20.38 -14.65 -12.76
CA PRO A 518 -21.27 -14.51 -13.90
C PRO A 518 -21.65 -13.03 -14.08
N PHE A 519 -21.23 -12.42 -15.19
CA PHE A 519 -21.46 -11.01 -15.50
C PHE A 519 -22.75 -10.76 -16.31
N ASP A 520 -23.34 -11.80 -16.92
CA ASP A 520 -24.45 -11.66 -17.88
C ASP A 520 -25.82 -12.11 -17.32
N SER A 521 -25.94 -12.29 -15.99
CA SER A 521 -27.10 -12.91 -15.34
C SER A 521 -28.46 -12.20 -15.56
N PHE A 522 -29.10 -12.45 -16.69
CA PHE A 522 -30.40 -11.88 -17.03
C PHE A 522 -31.52 -12.59 -16.25
N PRO A 523 -32.48 -11.87 -15.65
CA PRO A 523 -33.68 -12.48 -15.07
C PRO A 523 -34.42 -13.37 -16.08
N GLN A 524 -34.61 -14.65 -15.75
CA GLN A 524 -35.20 -15.67 -16.63
C GLN A 524 -36.59 -15.29 -17.18
N ASN A 525 -37.32 -14.46 -16.43
CA ASN A 525 -38.65 -13.95 -16.74
C ASN A 525 -38.66 -12.58 -17.45
N GLY A 526 -37.49 -11.95 -17.64
CA GLY A 526 -37.34 -10.60 -18.20
C GLY A 526 -37.75 -9.45 -17.27
N THR A 527 -37.98 -9.68 -15.98
CA THR A 527 -38.31 -8.63 -14.99
C THR A 527 -37.07 -8.25 -14.18
N LEU A 528 -36.83 -6.95 -13.95
CA LEU A 528 -35.72 -6.45 -13.12
C LEU A 528 -36.00 -6.62 -11.61
N GLN A 529 -36.38 -7.83 -11.19
CA GLN A 529 -36.68 -8.17 -9.81
C GLN A 529 -35.52 -8.92 -9.15
N LEU A 530 -35.13 -8.49 -7.94
CA LEU A 530 -34.04 -9.06 -7.14
C LEU A 530 -34.26 -10.54 -6.73
N ASP A 531 -35.49 -11.05 -6.80
CA ASP A 531 -35.86 -12.44 -6.49
C ASP A 531 -36.06 -13.32 -7.75
N ALA A 532 -35.87 -12.77 -8.95
CA ALA A 532 -35.95 -13.54 -10.18
C ALA A 532 -34.71 -14.44 -10.36
N ALA A 533 -34.91 -15.69 -10.80
CA ALA A 533 -33.81 -16.58 -11.13
C ALA A 533 -32.92 -15.97 -12.23
N GLY A 534 -31.64 -15.75 -11.93
CA GLY A 534 -30.65 -15.30 -12.89
C GLY A 534 -30.28 -16.41 -13.86
N ARG A 535 -30.37 -16.14 -15.16
CA ARG A 535 -29.89 -17.02 -16.21
C ARG A 535 -28.42 -16.75 -16.46
N ILE A 536 -27.57 -17.68 -16.05
CA ILE A 536 -26.16 -17.74 -16.46
C ILE A 536 -26.13 -18.47 -17.81
N ASP A 537 -25.62 -17.84 -18.87
CA ASP A 537 -25.41 -18.54 -20.15
C ASP A 537 -24.13 -19.40 -20.10
N GLY A 538 -24.27 -20.59 -19.51
CA GLY A 538 -23.16 -21.51 -19.25
C GLY A 538 -22.47 -22.07 -20.51
N ASN A 539 -21.14 -22.21 -20.42
CA ASN A 539 -20.27 -22.65 -21.52
C ASN A 539 -20.19 -24.19 -21.66
N ASP A 540 -20.81 -24.77 -22.69
CA ASP A 540 -20.90 -26.22 -22.94
C ASP A 540 -19.63 -26.83 -23.60
N VAL A 541 -18.44 -26.40 -23.16
CA VAL A 541 -17.13 -26.74 -23.77
C VAL A 541 -16.24 -27.58 -22.83
N LYS A 542 -16.80 -28.23 -21.79
CA LYS A 542 -16.02 -29.14 -20.92
C LYS A 542 -15.63 -30.42 -21.71
N GLY A 543 -14.42 -30.43 -22.26
CA GLY A 543 -13.82 -31.58 -22.97
C GLY A 543 -13.45 -31.37 -24.44
N ALA A 544 -13.61 -30.17 -25.01
CA ALA A 544 -13.20 -29.87 -26.39
C ALA A 544 -12.09 -28.80 -26.44
N SER A 545 -11.06 -29.02 -27.26
CA SER A 545 -9.90 -28.11 -27.38
C SER A 545 -10.17 -26.82 -28.19
N SER A 546 -11.42 -26.58 -28.58
CA SER A 546 -11.87 -25.42 -29.34
C SER A 546 -13.39 -25.34 -29.31
N PRO A 547 -14.01 -24.14 -29.20
CA PRO A 547 -15.46 -23.99 -29.37
C PRO A 547 -15.92 -24.44 -30.77
N GLN A 548 -17.15 -24.93 -30.92
CA GLN A 548 -17.68 -25.24 -32.25
C GLN A 548 -18.08 -23.95 -32.99
N PRO A 549 -17.89 -23.84 -34.33
CA PRO A 549 -18.29 -22.66 -35.08
C PRO A 549 -19.78 -22.33 -34.92
N GLY A 550 -20.10 -21.31 -34.12
CA GLY A 550 -21.46 -20.88 -33.79
C GLY A 550 -21.83 -20.90 -32.31
N THR A 551 -20.99 -21.44 -31.42
CA THR A 551 -21.17 -21.28 -29.96
C THR A 551 -20.78 -19.87 -29.52
N SER A 552 -21.62 -19.24 -28.69
CA SER A 552 -21.16 -18.15 -27.82
C SER A 552 -20.13 -18.69 -26.81
N LEU A 553 -19.22 -17.82 -26.37
CA LEU A 553 -18.47 -18.07 -25.14
C LEU A 553 -19.41 -17.69 -23.98
N GLY A 554 -19.68 -18.65 -23.12
CA GLY A 554 -20.58 -18.49 -21.98
C GLY A 554 -19.87 -18.05 -20.70
N ASP A 555 -20.64 -17.50 -19.77
CA ASP A 555 -20.20 -17.19 -18.41
C ASP A 555 -19.63 -18.45 -17.72
N THR A 556 -18.58 -18.26 -16.92
CA THR A 556 -17.82 -19.36 -16.29
C THR A 556 -17.53 -19.03 -14.83
N LEU A 557 -18.30 -19.63 -13.92
CA LEU A 557 -18.00 -19.59 -12.49
C LEU A 557 -16.76 -20.45 -12.20
N VAL A 558 -15.68 -19.83 -11.74
CA VAL A 558 -14.53 -20.53 -11.17
C VAL A 558 -14.58 -20.43 -9.65
N VAL A 559 -14.52 -21.59 -8.99
CA VAL A 559 -14.30 -21.70 -7.53
C VAL A 559 -13.06 -22.56 -7.33
N THR A 560 -12.00 -21.97 -6.77
CA THR A 560 -10.77 -22.69 -6.44
C THR A 560 -10.77 -23.09 -4.97
N GLY A 561 -10.49 -24.37 -4.69
CA GLY A 561 -10.23 -24.86 -3.34
C GLY A 561 -8.73 -24.80 -3.00
N GLY A 562 -8.39 -24.12 -1.89
CA GLY A 562 -7.01 -23.99 -1.42
C GLY A 562 -6.30 -22.73 -1.90
N GLY A 563 -5.61 -22.04 -0.98
CA GLY A 563 -4.89 -20.79 -1.27
C GLY A 563 -3.56 -21.02 -2.00
N ARG A 564 -3.01 -19.95 -2.57
CA ARG A 564 -1.63 -19.92 -3.08
C ARG A 564 -0.63 -20.29 -1.96
N GLY A 565 0.52 -20.83 -2.35
CA GLY A 565 1.69 -20.98 -1.47
C GLY A 565 1.75 -22.24 -0.61
N THR A 566 0.71 -22.57 0.16
CA THR A 566 0.83 -23.72 1.10
C THR A 566 0.74 -25.07 0.38
N GLY A 567 1.83 -25.84 0.39
CA GLY A 567 1.95 -27.15 -0.29
C GLY A 567 1.11 -28.30 0.30
N ASN A 568 0.07 -27.99 1.08
CA ASN A 568 -0.88 -28.96 1.60
C ASN A 568 -2.02 -29.16 0.58
N ASN A 569 -1.92 -30.23 -0.22
CA ASN A 569 -3.06 -30.78 -0.93
C ASN A 569 -4.10 -31.30 0.07
N THR A 570 -4.92 -30.39 0.61
CA THR A 570 -6.13 -30.77 1.34
C THR A 570 -7.07 -31.48 0.37
N ASN A 571 -7.57 -32.67 0.75
CA ASN A 571 -8.59 -33.40 -0.03
C ASN A 571 -9.95 -32.71 0.16
N THR A 572 -10.05 -31.47 -0.32
CA THR A 572 -11.23 -30.62 -0.23
C THR A 572 -12.12 -30.90 -1.44
N GLU A 573 -13.30 -31.46 -1.20
CA GLU A 573 -14.27 -31.70 -2.26
C GLU A 573 -15.25 -30.52 -2.30
N VAL A 574 -15.13 -29.68 -3.34
CA VAL A 574 -15.96 -28.49 -3.50
C VAL A 574 -17.27 -28.89 -4.19
N TYR A 575 -18.40 -28.62 -3.55
CA TYR A 575 -19.73 -28.85 -4.10
C TYR A 575 -20.43 -27.51 -4.30
N VAL A 576 -20.88 -27.24 -5.53
CA VAL A 576 -21.83 -26.15 -5.79
C VAL A 576 -23.24 -26.73 -5.79
N GLN A 577 -24.07 -26.25 -4.87
CA GLN A 577 -25.50 -26.52 -4.84
C GLN A 577 -26.25 -25.49 -5.69
N PHE A 578 -27.16 -25.95 -6.54
CA PHE A 578 -27.87 -25.10 -7.50
C PHE A 578 -29.29 -25.60 -7.78
N MET A 579 -30.09 -24.71 -8.36
CA MET A 579 -31.41 -24.98 -8.93
C MET A 579 -31.33 -24.79 -10.45
N VAL A 580 -31.97 -25.67 -11.23
CA VAL A 580 -32.13 -25.47 -12.69
C VAL A 580 -33.61 -25.53 -13.04
N ASP A 581 -34.06 -24.52 -13.81
CA ASP A 581 -35.29 -24.59 -14.58
C ASP A 581 -34.95 -24.56 -16.08
N PHE A 582 -35.60 -25.42 -16.86
CA PHE A 582 -35.26 -25.64 -18.27
C PHE A 582 -36.14 -24.77 -19.18
N GLY A 583 -35.51 -23.80 -19.84
CA GLY A 583 -36.20 -22.86 -20.73
C GLY A 583 -37.03 -23.53 -21.85
N PRO A 584 -38.12 -22.88 -22.30
CA PRO A 584 -39.05 -23.46 -23.28
C PRO A 584 -38.36 -23.75 -24.61
N GLY A 585 -38.22 -25.04 -24.93
CA GLY A 585 -37.49 -25.54 -26.10
C GLY A 585 -36.36 -26.52 -25.77
N ALA A 586 -35.95 -26.62 -24.50
CA ALA A 586 -35.02 -27.64 -24.03
C ALA A 586 -35.51 -29.06 -24.37
N PRO A 587 -34.66 -29.95 -24.93
CA PRO A 587 -35.06 -31.33 -25.19
C PRO A 587 -35.21 -32.10 -23.86
N GLN A 588 -36.45 -32.38 -23.45
CA GLN A 588 -36.74 -33.06 -22.17
C GLN A 588 -35.88 -34.32 -21.89
N PRO A 589 -35.56 -35.20 -22.86
CA PRO A 589 -34.65 -36.33 -22.60
C PRO A 589 -33.25 -35.85 -22.16
N ALA A 590 -32.65 -34.90 -22.88
CA ALA A 590 -31.33 -34.36 -22.54
C ALA A 590 -31.33 -33.59 -21.21
N ALA A 591 -32.42 -32.86 -20.91
CA ALA A 591 -32.61 -32.23 -19.61
C ALA A 591 -32.66 -33.26 -18.47
N ASN A 592 -33.39 -34.37 -18.66
CA ASN A 592 -33.47 -35.45 -17.68
C ASN A 592 -32.12 -36.19 -17.52
N ASP A 593 -31.42 -36.45 -18.63
CA ASP A 593 -30.11 -37.11 -18.64
C ASP A 593 -29.04 -36.24 -17.93
N TRP A 594 -29.11 -34.90 -18.10
CA TRP A 594 -28.26 -33.93 -17.42
C TRP A 594 -28.61 -33.80 -15.92
N LEU A 595 -29.89 -33.80 -15.54
CA LEU A 595 -30.27 -33.86 -14.12
C LEU A 595 -29.82 -35.17 -13.46
N ALA A 596 -29.79 -36.28 -14.21
CA ALA A 596 -29.34 -37.58 -13.73
C ALA A 596 -27.81 -37.72 -13.62
N SER A 597 -27.01 -36.74 -14.07
CA SER A 597 -25.56 -36.69 -13.84
C SER A 597 -25.16 -35.85 -12.61
N HIS A 598 -26.13 -35.41 -11.81
CA HIS A 598 -25.94 -34.57 -10.62
C HIS A 598 -26.63 -35.19 -9.41
N ASP A 599 -26.08 -34.97 -8.22
CA ASP A 599 -26.66 -35.49 -6.98
C ASP A 599 -27.87 -34.62 -6.57
N PHE A 600 -28.97 -35.24 -6.13
CA PHE A 600 -30.20 -34.54 -5.76
C PHE A 600 -30.24 -34.28 -4.24
N GLU A 601 -30.13 -33.01 -3.86
CA GLU A 601 -30.03 -32.55 -2.47
C GLU A 601 -31.41 -32.44 -1.80
N GLY A 602 -32.48 -32.23 -2.58
CA GLY A 602 -33.85 -32.22 -2.08
C GLY A 602 -34.72 -31.11 -2.66
N MET A 603 -35.76 -30.75 -1.90
CA MET A 603 -36.71 -29.69 -2.27
C MET A 603 -36.56 -28.51 -1.31
N TRP A 604 -36.17 -27.34 -1.81
CA TRP A 604 -36.05 -26.11 -1.02
C TRP A 604 -36.87 -24.99 -1.66
N ASN A 605 -37.67 -24.29 -0.85
CA ASN A 605 -38.71 -23.34 -1.31
C ASN A 605 -39.66 -23.87 -2.41
N GLY A 606 -39.85 -25.19 -2.47
CA GLY A 606 -40.70 -25.86 -3.46
C GLY A 606 -40.01 -26.17 -4.80
N GLN A 607 -38.73 -25.82 -4.96
CA GLN A 607 -37.91 -26.11 -6.14
C GLN A 607 -36.96 -27.29 -5.89
N PRO A 608 -36.59 -28.06 -6.92
CA PRO A 608 -35.60 -29.13 -6.81
C PRO A 608 -34.18 -28.55 -6.82
N TRP A 609 -33.37 -28.95 -5.84
CA TRP A 609 -31.96 -28.57 -5.72
C TRP A 609 -31.05 -29.77 -5.96
N PHE A 610 -29.94 -29.50 -6.64
CA PHE A 610 -28.93 -30.47 -7.06
C PHE A 610 -27.55 -29.98 -6.64
N SER A 611 -26.57 -30.87 -6.63
CA SER A 611 -25.16 -30.51 -6.48
C SER A 611 -24.30 -31.07 -7.60
N ALA A 612 -23.27 -30.29 -7.95
CA ALA A 612 -22.13 -30.73 -8.74
C ALA A 612 -20.87 -30.65 -7.89
N ARG A 613 -20.08 -31.71 -7.91
CA ARG A 613 -18.68 -31.65 -7.51
C ARG A 613 -17.91 -30.83 -8.55
N ILE A 614 -17.31 -29.74 -8.12
CA ILE A 614 -16.18 -29.13 -8.82
C ILE A 614 -14.94 -30.00 -8.53
N ASP A 615 -14.17 -30.31 -9.56
CA ASP A 615 -13.04 -31.23 -9.50
C ASP A 615 -11.85 -30.70 -8.66
N THR A 616 -11.06 -31.63 -8.14
CA THR A 616 -9.86 -31.45 -7.28
C THR A 616 -8.58 -31.37 -8.08
#